data_AF-A0A6M0RL14-F1
#
_entry.id   AF-A0A6M0RL14-F1
#
_cell.length_a   1.000
_cell.length_b   1.000
_cell.length_c   1.000
_cell.angle_alpha   90.00
_cell.angle_beta   90.00
_cell.angle_gamma   90.00
#
_symmetry.space_group_name_H-M   'P 1'
#
loop_
_entity.id
_entity.type
_entity.pdbx_description
1 polymer ?
#
loop_
_entity_poly.entity_id
_entity_poly.type
_entity_poly.pdbx_seq_one_letter_code
_entity_poly.pdbx_strand_id
1 'polypeptide(L)' 'MEVLLSEREAYTAMYAFLVKLYDRTQSDDLGGLLGDMSTLEDGDPADPAVWSEWIECIEKTKNGQISTRMELSAPSD' A
#
# COMPACT_ATOMS: atom_id res chain seq x y z
N MET A 1 -14.46 -9.99 -14.14
CA MET A 1 -13.21 -9.84 -14.90
C MET A 1 -12.09 -9.87 -13.89
N GLU A 2 -11.21 -10.85 -13.98
CA GLU A 2 -9.98 -10.86 -13.19
C GLU A 2 -8.94 -10.00 -13.93
N VAL A 3 -8.27 -9.12 -13.19
CA VAL A 3 -7.20 -8.28 -13.73
C VAL A 3 -5.92 -8.68 -13.00
N LEU A 4 -4.92 -9.13 -13.76
CA LEU A 4 -3.57 -9.36 -13.24
C LEU A 4 -2.80 -8.06 -13.36
N LEU A 5 -2.31 -7.57 -12.22
CA LEU A 5 -1.45 -6.39 -12.15
C LEU A 5 -0.02 -6.84 -11.88
N SER A 6 0.94 -6.17 -12.53
CA SER A 6 2.34 -6.21 -12.11
C SER A 6 2.52 -5.58 -10.72
N GLU A 7 3.67 -5.83 -10.08
CA GLU A 7 4.00 -5.22 -8.78
C GLU A 7 3.92 -3.68 -8.82
N ARG A 8 4.35 -3.06 -9.94
CA ARG A 8 4.30 -1.61 -10.13
C ARG A 8 2.89 -1.08 -10.40
N GLU A 9 2.07 -1.82 -11.15
CA GLU A 9 0.67 -1.42 -11.39
C GLU A 9 -0.16 -1.54 -10.11
N ALA A 10 0.07 -2.61 -9.32
CA ALA A 10 -0.57 -2.77 -8.01
C ALA A 10 -0.15 -1.65 -7.04
N TYR A 11 1.13 -1.27 -7.05
CA TYR A 11 1.64 -0.13 -6.28
C TYR A 11 0.91 1.16 -6.66
N THR A 12 0.83 1.44 -7.97
CA THR A 12 0.17 2.62 -8.51
C THR A 12 -1.32 2.66 -8.14
N ALA A 13 -2.00 1.51 -8.22
CA ALA A 13 -3.42 1.40 -7.85
C ALA A 13 -3.64 1.68 -6.35
N MET A 14 -2.76 1.15 -5.50
CA MET A 14 -2.79 1.37 -4.05
C MET A 14 -2.48 2.85 -3.71
N TYR A 15 -1.44 3.44 -4.32
CA TYR A 15 -1.11 4.86 -4.15
C TYR A 15 -2.30 5.76 -4.52
N ALA A 16 -2.92 5.52 -5.68
CA ALA A 16 -4.10 6.28 -6.11
C ALA A 16 -5.30 6.13 -5.14
N PHE A 17 -5.46 4.96 -4.51
CA PHE A 17 -6.48 4.77 -3.48
C PHE A 17 -6.18 5.59 -2.21
N LEU A 18 -4.92 5.61 -1.76
CA LEU A 18 -4.48 6.40 -0.61
C LEU A 18 -4.59 7.89 -0.86
N VAL A 19 -4.25 8.39 -2.06
CA VAL A 19 -4.48 9.80 -2.44
C VAL A 19 -5.95 10.17 -2.26
N LYS A 20 -6.88 9.35 -2.76
CA LYS A 20 -8.32 9.60 -2.54
C LYS A 20 -8.69 9.62 -1.06
N LEU A 21 -8.05 8.81 -0.23
CA LEU A 21 -8.28 8.82 1.21
C LEU A 21 -7.76 10.12 1.83
N TYR A 22 -6.56 10.55 1.48
CA TYR A 22 -5.98 11.82 1.91
C TYR A 22 -6.86 13.00 1.50
N ASP A 23 -7.38 13.03 0.27
CA ASP A 23 -8.30 14.08 -0.18
C ASP A 23 -9.51 14.23 0.75
N ARG A 24 -10.00 13.12 1.31
CA ARG A 24 -11.16 13.08 2.21
C ARG A 24 -10.82 13.40 3.66
N THR A 25 -9.65 12.99 4.14
CA THR A 25 -9.29 13.08 5.56
C THR A 25 -8.37 14.24 5.89
N GLN A 26 -7.60 14.72 4.90
CA GLN A 26 -6.52 15.69 5.06
C GLN A 26 -5.56 15.30 6.19
N SER A 27 -5.33 13.99 6.37
CA SER A 27 -4.50 13.46 7.46
C SER A 27 -3.03 13.73 7.17
N ASP A 28 -2.36 14.47 8.06
CA ASP A 28 -0.93 14.80 7.94
C ASP A 28 -0.05 13.55 7.86
N ASP A 29 -0.31 12.54 8.70
CA ASP A 29 0.42 11.27 8.68
C ASP A 29 0.29 10.56 7.32
N LEU A 30 -0.91 10.57 6.74
CA LEU A 30 -1.12 10.01 5.41
C LEU A 30 -0.45 10.86 4.31
N GLY A 31 -0.40 12.18 4.48
CA GLY A 31 0.31 13.09 3.59
C GLY A 31 1.82 12.83 3.60
N GLY A 32 2.42 12.62 4.78
CA GLY A 32 3.83 12.24 4.93
C GLY A 32 4.13 10.93 4.20
N LEU A 33 3.33 9.89 4.47
CA LEU A 33 3.45 8.60 3.79
C LEU A 33 3.33 8.73 2.27
N LEU A 34 2.35 9.49 1.77
CA LEU A 34 2.19 9.72 0.32
C LEU A 34 3.38 10.47 -0.30
N GLY A 35 4.07 11.30 0.49
CA GLY A 35 5.34 11.92 0.10
C GLY A 35 6.44 10.88 -0.11
N ASP A 36 6.67 10.04 0.90
CA ASP A 36 7.67 8.95 0.86
C ASP A 36 7.40 7.97 -0.28
N MET A 37 6.11 7.70 -0.54
CA MET A 37 5.65 6.77 -1.57
C MET A 37 5.63 7.37 -3.00
N SER A 38 5.69 8.69 -3.15
CA SER A 38 5.64 9.33 -4.46
C SER A 38 6.83 8.90 -5.32
N THR A 39 6.62 8.66 -6.62
CA THR A 39 7.69 8.20 -7.51
C THR A 39 8.48 9.37 -8.08
N LEU A 40 9.80 9.25 -8.14
CA LEU A 40 10.70 10.19 -8.80
C LEU A 40 10.73 9.94 -10.32
N GLU A 41 11.58 10.69 -11.04
CA GLU A 41 11.70 10.60 -12.51
C GLU A 41 12.15 9.21 -13.01
N ASP A 42 12.85 8.45 -12.18
CA ASP A 42 13.27 7.07 -12.45
C ASP A 42 12.16 6.03 -12.20
N GLY A 43 11.03 6.45 -11.62
CA GLY A 43 9.90 5.60 -11.30
C GLY A 43 10.02 4.85 -9.97
N ASP A 44 11.07 5.10 -9.18
CA ASP A 44 11.21 4.54 -7.83
C ASP A 44 10.66 5.50 -6.77
N PRO A 45 10.23 5.00 -5.60
CA PRO A 45 9.69 5.87 -4.55
C PRO A 45 10.73 6.85 -3.99
N ALA A 46 10.27 7.99 -3.50
CA ALA A 46 11.10 9.04 -2.92
C ALA A 46 11.89 8.53 -1.69
N ASP A 47 11.27 7.68 -0.87
CA ASP A 47 11.98 6.86 0.11
C ASP A 47 12.29 5.46 -0.47
N PRO A 48 13.57 5.10 -0.66
CA PRO A 48 13.98 3.79 -1.17
C PRO A 48 13.46 2.58 -0.36
N ALA A 49 13.21 2.74 0.94
CA ALA A 49 12.72 1.66 1.80
C ALA A 49 11.30 1.19 1.40
N VAL A 50 10.48 2.11 0.88
CA VAL A 50 9.08 1.85 0.49
C VAL A 50 8.99 0.74 -0.54
N TRP A 51 9.89 0.70 -1.52
CA TRP A 51 9.83 -0.33 -2.56
C TRP A 51 10.10 -1.73 -1.99
N SER A 52 11.09 -1.87 -1.11
CA SER A 52 11.37 -3.16 -0.47
C SER A 52 10.21 -3.65 0.41
N GLU A 53 9.60 -2.76 1.20
CA GLU A 53 8.45 -3.08 2.04
C GLU A 53 7.22 -3.47 1.19
N TRP A 54 7.03 -2.79 0.06
CA TRP A 54 5.97 -3.11 -0.89
C TRP A 54 6.13 -4.51 -1.50
N ILE A 55 7.35 -4.88 -1.93
CA ILE A 55 7.63 -6.21 -2.46
C ILE A 55 7.38 -7.28 -1.39
N GLU A 56 7.80 -7.06 -0.16
CA GLU A 56 7.52 -7.97 0.96
C GLU A 56 6.01 -8.17 1.18
N CYS A 57 5.22 -7.09 1.09
CA CYS A 57 3.76 -7.16 1.17
C CYS A 57 3.16 -8.01 0.04
N ILE A 58 3.67 -7.87 -1.19
CA ILE A 58 3.23 -8.67 -2.34
C ILE A 58 3.57 -10.14 -2.13
N GLU A 59 4.79 -10.46 -1.69
CA GLU A 59 5.20 -11.85 -1.43
C GLU A 59 4.33 -12.51 -0.36
N LYS A 60 4.13 -11.82 0.77
CA LYS A 60 3.25 -12.29 1.84
C LYS A 60 1.82 -12.48 1.35
N THR A 61 1.32 -11.60 0.48
CA THR A 61 -0.02 -11.73 -0.12
C THR A 61 -0.09 -12.96 -1.04
N LYS A 62 0.88 -13.14 -1.93
CA LYS A 62 0.96 -14.31 -2.84
C LYS A 62 1.08 -15.63 -2.07
N ASN A 63 1.72 -15.60 -0.91
CA ASN A 63 1.89 -16.76 -0.02
C ASN A 63 0.69 -16.97 0.93
N GLY A 64 -0.35 -16.13 0.86
CA GLY A 64 -1.53 -16.23 1.72
C GLY A 64 -1.29 -15.89 3.20
N GLN A 65 -0.21 -15.16 3.51
CA GLN A 65 0.18 -14.76 4.86
C GLN A 65 -0.53 -13.47 5.32
N ILE A 66 -1.10 -12.70 4.39
CA ILE A 66 -1.89 -11.50 4.66
C ILE A 66 -3.35 -11.79 4.33
N SER A 67 -4.25 -11.49 5.26
CA SER A 67 -5.69 -11.57 5.09
C SER A 67 -6.29 -10.16 5.23
N THR A 68 -7.16 -9.78 4.30
CA THR A 68 -7.97 -8.55 4.40
C THR A 68 -9.28 -8.79 5.14
N ARG A 69 -9.52 -10.01 5.65
CA ARG A 69 -10.68 -10.31 6.46
C ARG A 69 -10.47 -9.77 7.87
N MET A 70 -11.39 -8.93 8.32
CA MET A 70 -11.39 -8.43 9.69
C MET A 70 -11.72 -9.59 10.64
N GLU A 71 -10.72 -10.14 11.32
CA GLU A 71 -10.89 -11.13 12.40
C GLU A 71 -10.86 -10.41 13.74
N LEU A 72 -12.02 -9.91 14.18
CA LEU A 72 -12.17 -9.41 15.54
C LEU A 72 -12.31 -10.61 16.47
N SER A 73 -11.22 -11.05 17.09
CA SER A 73 -11.35 -11.84 18.33
C SER A 73 -11.77 -10.89 19.44
N ALA A 74 -12.96 -11.12 20.02
CA ALA A 74 -13.33 -10.46 21.26
C ALA A 74 -12.25 -10.78 22.32
N PRO A 75 -11.90 -9.83 23.21
CA PRO A 75 -11.05 -10.16 24.35
C PRO A 75 -11.69 -11.31 25.11
N SER A 76 -10.91 -12.36 25.41
CA SER A 76 -11.33 -13.42 26.33
C SER A 76 -11.69 -12.78 27.67
N ASP A 77 -12.90 -13.02 28.18
CA ASP A 77 -13.35 -12.61 29.53
C ASP A 77 -12.41 -13.13 30.64
#